data_AF-A0A553R3C2-F1
#
_entry.id   AF-A0A553R3C2-F1
#
_cell.length_a   1.000
_cell.length_b   1.000
_cell.length_c   1.000
_cell.angle_alpha   90.00
_cell.angle_beta   90.00
_cell.angle_gamma   90.00
#
_symmetry.space_group_name_H-M   'P 1'
#
loop_
_entity.id
_entity.type
_entity.pdbx_description
1 polymer ?
#
loop_
_entity_poly.entity_id
_entity_poly.type
_entity_poly.pdbx_seq_one_letter_code
_entity_poly.pdbx_strand_id
1 'polypeptide(L)'
;MGTASSLVSPGEVIEDAYGGEGGEACEIPVEVKPKARLLRSSFRRGPRVIGASFKSTGSVELEYAAEYERLRKDYEIFRVSKNNEIVSMQKKEAKLDKENKRLRAELQALQKTYQKILREKETALEAKYQAMERASTFEHDRDKVKRQFKV
;
A
#
# COMPACT_ATOMS: atom_id res chain seq x y z
N MET A 1 39.94 -23.36 -4.20
CA MET A 1 39.35 -23.29 -5.56
C MET A 1 37.95 -22.71 -5.37
N GLY A 2 37.77 -21.40 -5.17
CA GLY A 2 37.81 -20.33 -6.20
C GLY A 2 36.45 -20.30 -6.91
N THR A 3 35.70 -19.21 -7.09
CA THR A 3 35.83 -17.77 -6.84
C THR A 3 34.42 -17.20 -7.03
N ALA A 4 33.88 -16.47 -6.06
CA ALA A 4 32.73 -15.59 -6.28
C ALA A 4 33.24 -14.23 -6.75
N SER A 5 32.74 -13.72 -7.87
CA SER A 5 32.89 -12.31 -8.26
C SER A 5 31.91 -11.93 -9.36
N SER A 6 31.22 -10.80 -9.15
CA SER A 6 31.15 -9.64 -10.07
C SER A 6 29.91 -8.79 -9.74
N LEU A 7 30.03 -7.73 -8.93
CA LEU A 7 30.32 -6.32 -9.27
C LEU A 7 29.07 -5.44 -9.12
N VAL A 8 28.90 -4.82 -7.94
CA VAL A 8 28.19 -3.54 -7.78
C VAL A 8 29.04 -2.66 -6.84
N SER A 9 29.19 -1.40 -7.25
CA SER A 9 30.24 -0.44 -6.89
C SER A 9 30.25 0.06 -5.43
N PRO A 10 31.42 0.46 -4.89
CA PRO A 10 31.53 1.08 -3.58
C PRO A 10 31.19 2.57 -3.69
N GLY A 11 30.05 3.00 -3.14
CA GLY A 11 29.67 4.42 -3.17
C GLY A 11 28.39 4.85 -2.46
N GLU A 12 27.46 3.97 -2.10
CA GLU A 12 26.27 4.37 -1.33
C GLU A 12 26.45 4.07 0.16
N VAL A 13 26.92 5.10 0.86
CA VAL A 13 26.72 5.27 2.30
C VAL A 13 25.24 5.58 2.50
N ILE A 14 24.45 4.59 2.89
CA ILE A 14 23.12 4.84 3.46
C ILE A 14 23.33 4.93 4.98
N GLU A 15 23.52 6.17 5.45
CA GLU A 15 23.39 6.50 6.87
C GLU A 15 21.90 6.41 7.25
N ASP A 16 21.47 5.25 7.77
CA ASP A 16 20.22 5.15 8.53
C ASP A 16 20.47 5.59 9.97
N ALA A 17 20.53 6.91 10.17
CA ALA A 17 20.39 7.51 11.48
C ALA A 17 18.90 7.73 11.77
N TYR A 18 18.21 6.72 12.30
CA TYR A 18 17.00 6.96 13.08
C TYR A 18 16.99 6.05 14.30
N GLY A 19 17.33 6.66 15.44
CA GLY A 19 17.23 6.05 16.76
C GLY A 19 15.77 5.80 17.16
N GLY A 20 15.62 4.69 17.89
CA GLY A 20 14.65 4.37 18.93
C GLY A 20 13.25 4.99 18.91
N GLU A 21 12.24 4.14 18.85
CA GLU A 21 11.37 3.84 20.01
C GLU A 21 10.34 2.76 19.68
N GLY A 22 10.20 1.78 20.57
CA GLY A 22 8.94 1.11 20.88
C GLY A 22 8.13 0.49 19.74
N GLY A 23 8.62 -0.62 19.17
CA GLY A 23 7.74 -1.55 18.46
C GLY A 23 6.90 -2.35 19.45
N GLU A 24 5.70 -1.90 19.78
CA GLU A 24 4.71 -2.73 20.45
C GLU A 24 4.31 -3.86 19.50
N ALA A 25 4.76 -5.07 19.78
CA ALA A 25 4.39 -6.25 19.02
C ALA A 25 2.92 -6.55 19.30
N CYS A 26 2.02 -6.06 18.45
CA CYS A 26 0.64 -6.50 18.44
C CYS A 26 0.62 -8.00 18.13
N GLU A 27 0.48 -8.84 19.16
CA GLU A 27 0.25 -10.28 19.02
C GLU A 27 -1.03 -10.50 18.21
N ILE A 28 -0.87 -10.95 16.98
CA ILE A 28 -1.98 -11.40 16.13
C ILE A 28 -2.50 -12.70 16.76
N PRO A 29 -3.76 -12.76 17.25
CA PRO A 29 -4.30 -13.99 17.79
C PRO A 29 -4.31 -15.05 16.70
N VAL A 30 -3.67 -16.20 16.99
CA VAL A 30 -3.66 -17.35 16.08
C VAL A 30 -5.10 -17.83 15.91
N GLU A 31 -5.62 -17.70 14.69
CA GLU A 31 -6.93 -18.20 14.31
C GLU A 31 -7.06 -19.67 14.70
N VAL A 32 -7.93 -19.95 15.67
CA VAL A 32 -8.20 -21.30 16.13
C VAL A 32 -8.96 -22.03 15.03
N LYS A 33 -8.36 -23.09 14.47
CA LYS A 33 -9.02 -23.94 13.46
C LYS A 33 -10.42 -24.35 13.94
N PRO A 34 -11.46 -24.25 13.10
CA PRO A 34 -12.79 -24.68 13.50
C PRO A 34 -12.78 -26.18 13.78
N LYS A 35 -13.23 -26.57 14.98
CA LYS A 35 -13.49 -27.97 15.32
C LYS A 35 -14.55 -28.50 14.35
N ALA A 36 -14.13 -29.41 13.48
CA ALA A 36 -15.03 -30.13 12.59
C ALA A 36 -16.18 -30.72 13.40
N ARG A 37 -17.39 -30.21 13.20
CA ARG A 37 -18.59 -30.77 13.80
C ARG A 37 -18.85 -32.09 13.09
N LEU A 38 -18.63 -33.21 13.77
CA LEU A 38 -19.04 -34.52 13.27
C LEU A 38 -20.54 -34.47 13.03
N LEU A 39 -20.92 -34.46 11.75
CA LEU A 39 -22.31 -34.60 11.31
C LEU A 39 -22.79 -36.00 11.72
N ARG A 40 -23.47 -36.05 12.86
CA ARG A 40 -24.27 -37.19 13.31
C ARG A 40 -25.45 -37.34 12.37
N SER A 41 -25.31 -38.13 11.31
CA SER A 41 -26.42 -38.54 10.46
C SER A 41 -27.06 -39.80 11.04
N SER A 42 -28.15 -39.61 11.79
CA SER A 42 -29.01 -40.68 12.25
C SER A 42 -30.08 -40.98 11.20
N PHE A 43 -29.98 -42.17 10.60
CA PHE A 43 -31.03 -42.97 9.95
C PHE A 43 -31.74 -42.44 8.68
N ARG A 44 -31.38 -43.06 7.54
CA ARG A 44 -32.37 -43.81 6.74
C ARG A 44 -31.79 -45.19 6.40
N ARG A 45 -32.50 -46.26 6.78
CA ARG A 45 -32.21 -47.63 6.36
C ARG A 45 -32.65 -47.82 4.90
N GLY A 46 -31.80 -48.45 4.09
CA GLY A 46 -32.10 -49.08 2.78
C GLY A 46 -31.58 -48.29 1.56
N PRO A 47 -30.98 -48.93 0.53
CA PRO A 47 -31.40 -50.22 -0.03
C PRO A 47 -30.51 -51.41 0.35
N ARG A 48 -31.13 -52.60 0.29
CA ARG A 48 -30.49 -53.90 0.47
C ARG A 48 -29.33 -54.06 -0.51
N VAL A 49 -28.29 -54.78 -0.08
CA VAL A 49 -27.24 -55.32 -0.94
C VAL A 49 -27.91 -56.25 -1.96
N ILE A 50 -28.35 -55.70 -3.09
CA ILE A 50 -28.81 -56.45 -4.25
C ILE A 50 -27.65 -56.42 -5.23
N GLY A 51 -26.96 -57.56 -5.33
CA GLY A 51 -26.21 -58.00 -6.50
C GLY A 51 -25.05 -57.10 -6.94
N ALA A 52 -23.90 -57.70 -7.20
CA ALA A 52 -22.91 -57.11 -8.10
C ALA A 52 -23.56 -56.90 -9.47
N SER A 53 -24.23 -55.76 -9.68
CA SER A 53 -24.62 -55.29 -11.00
C SER A 53 -23.31 -54.88 -11.67
N PHE A 54 -22.77 -55.77 -12.50
CA PHE A 54 -21.81 -55.39 -13.53
C PHE A 54 -22.45 -54.21 -14.29
N LYS A 55 -21.97 -52.99 -14.04
CA LYS A 55 -22.33 -51.86 -14.89
C LYS A 55 -21.95 -52.28 -16.31
N SER A 56 -22.92 -52.43 -17.19
CA SER A 56 -22.64 -52.70 -18.59
C SER A 56 -21.69 -51.61 -19.10
N THR A 57 -20.75 -51.97 -19.97
CA THR A 57 -19.79 -51.01 -20.56
C THR A 57 -20.51 -49.78 -21.12
N GLY A 58 -21.69 -49.95 -21.72
CA GLY A 58 -22.52 -48.85 -22.21
C GLY A 58 -23.08 -47.92 -21.13
N SER A 59 -23.34 -48.41 -19.91
CA SER A 59 -23.78 -47.54 -18.79
C SER A 59 -22.64 -46.72 -18.18
N VAL A 60 -21.42 -47.26 -18.21
CA VAL A 60 -20.21 -46.53 -17.80
C VAL A 60 -19.84 -45.46 -18.83
N GLU A 61 -19.98 -45.78 -20.12
CA GLU A 61 -19.76 -44.85 -21.24
C GLU A 61 -20.69 -43.62 -21.16
N LEU A 62 -21.97 -43.84 -20.82
CA LEU A 62 -22.96 -42.77 -20.71
C LEU A 62 -22.70 -41.85 -19.50
N GLU A 63 -22.24 -42.43 -18.37
CA GLU A 63 -21.81 -41.67 -17.19
C GLU A 63 -20.56 -40.82 -17.52
N TYR A 64 -19.58 -41.39 -18.22
CA TYR A 64 -18.37 -40.67 -18.64
C TYR A 64 -18.67 -39.51 -19.59
N ALA A 65 -19.58 -39.70 -20.55
CA ALA A 65 -20.02 -38.63 -21.46
C ALA A 65 -20.70 -37.48 -20.68
N ALA A 66 -21.53 -37.80 -19.69
CA ALA A 66 -22.18 -36.79 -18.85
C ALA A 66 -21.19 -36.06 -17.94
N GLU A 67 -20.18 -36.74 -17.40
CA GLU A 67 -19.11 -36.13 -16.61
C GLU A 67 -18.21 -35.24 -17.47
N TYR A 68 -17.88 -35.68 -18.69
CA TYR A 68 -17.10 -34.88 -19.64
C TYR A 68 -17.81 -33.58 -20.01
N GLU A 69 -19.12 -33.63 -20.28
CA GLU A 69 -19.92 -32.43 -20.56
C GLU A 69 -20.03 -31.47 -19.37
N ARG A 70 -20.11 -32.01 -18.14
CA ARG A 70 -20.05 -31.17 -16.92
C ARG A 70 -18.69 -30.49 -16.79
N LEU A 71 -17.61 -31.27 -16.92
CA LEU A 71 -16.25 -30.75 -16.81
C LEU A 71 -15.96 -29.68 -17.87
N ARG A 72 -16.45 -29.87 -19.09
CA ARG A 72 -16.37 -28.87 -20.17
C ARG A 72 -17.07 -27.56 -19.80
N LYS A 73 -18.28 -27.64 -19.22
CA LYS A 73 -19.03 -26.45 -18.78
C LYS A 73 -18.34 -25.75 -17.62
N ASP A 74 -17.87 -26.51 -16.63
CA ASP A 74 -17.16 -25.97 -15.47
C ASP A 74 -15.87 -25.27 -15.90
N TYR A 75 -15.11 -25.87 -16.82
CA TYR A 75 -13.92 -25.26 -17.40
C TYR A 75 -14.25 -23.95 -18.13
N GLU A 76 -15.32 -23.91 -18.91
CA GLU A 76 -15.71 -22.71 -19.65
C GLU A 76 -16.13 -21.57 -18.71
N ILE A 77 -16.90 -21.88 -17.67
CA ILE A 77 -17.28 -20.93 -16.62
C ILE A 77 -16.02 -20.40 -15.92
N PHE A 78 -15.11 -21.30 -15.53
CA PHE A 78 -13.86 -20.94 -14.87
C PHE A 78 -13.01 -20.01 -15.76
N ARG A 79 -12.86 -20.36 -17.04
CA ARG A 79 -12.10 -19.58 -18.02
C ARG A 79 -12.64 -18.16 -18.17
N VAL A 80 -13.96 -18.02 -18.34
CA VAL A 80 -14.61 -16.70 -18.46
C VAL A 80 -14.51 -15.92 -17.14
N SER A 81 -14.76 -16.57 -16.01
CA SER A 81 -14.67 -15.96 -14.67
C SER A 81 -13.27 -15.41 -14.40
N LYS A 82 -12.22 -16.19 -14.70
CA LYS A 82 -10.83 -15.76 -14.54
C LYS A 82 -10.46 -14.61 -15.46
N ASN A 83 -10.91 -14.64 -16.71
CA ASN A 83 -10.71 -13.50 -17.61
C ASN A 83 -11.38 -12.23 -17.09
N ASN A 84 -12.60 -12.32 -16.57
CA ASN A 84 -13.29 -11.17 -15.97
C ASN A 84 -12.56 -10.64 -14.73
N GLU A 85 -12.02 -11.54 -13.89
CA GLU A 85 -11.21 -11.17 -12.73
C GLU A 85 -9.94 -10.42 -13.14
N ILE A 86 -9.21 -10.94 -14.15
CA ILE A 86 -8.00 -10.30 -14.70
C ILE A 86 -8.32 -8.89 -15.21
N VAL A 87 -9.35 -8.74 -16.03
CA VAL A 87 -9.76 -7.43 -16.58
C VAL A 87 -10.16 -6.46 -15.47
N SER A 88 -10.90 -6.94 -14.46
CA SER A 88 -11.29 -6.14 -13.30
C SER A 88 -10.07 -5.65 -12.51
N MET A 89 -9.09 -6.53 -12.28
CA MET A 89 -7.84 -6.20 -11.58
C MET A 89 -7.00 -5.19 -12.37
N GLN A 90 -6.81 -5.39 -13.66
CA GLN A 90 -6.10 -4.44 -14.53
C GLN A 90 -6.76 -3.05 -14.53
N LYS A 91 -8.09 -2.98 -14.51
CA LYS A 91 -8.81 -1.72 -14.42
C LYS A 91 -8.60 -1.02 -13.06
N LYS A 92 -8.53 -1.78 -11.96
CA LYS A 92 -8.23 -1.25 -10.63
C LYS A 92 -6.80 -0.74 -10.55
N GLU A 93 -5.85 -1.52 -11.05
CA GLU A 93 -4.43 -1.16 -11.13
C GLU A 93 -4.24 0.16 -11.90
N ALA A 94 -4.84 0.28 -13.10
CA ALA A 94 -4.76 1.51 -13.89
C ALA A 94 -5.38 2.74 -13.19
N LYS A 95 -6.36 2.56 -12.31
CA LYS A 95 -6.92 3.66 -11.50
C LYS A 95 -5.96 4.06 -10.40
N LEU A 96 -5.42 3.09 -9.67
CA LEU A 96 -4.45 3.31 -8.59
C LEU A 96 -3.18 3.98 -9.12
N ASP A 97 -2.69 3.59 -10.30
CA ASP A 97 -1.53 4.21 -10.94
C ASP A 97 -1.77 5.69 -11.26
N LYS A 98 -2.94 6.04 -11.78
CA LYS A 98 -3.30 7.43 -12.08
C LYS A 98 -3.38 8.26 -10.81
N GLU A 99 -4.01 7.72 -9.78
CA GLU A 99 -4.12 8.40 -8.49
C GLU A 99 -2.75 8.55 -7.81
N ASN A 100 -1.91 7.53 -7.85
CA ASN A 100 -0.56 7.59 -7.32
C ASN A 100 0.28 8.67 -8.02
N LYS A 101 0.20 8.75 -9.36
CA LYS A 101 0.85 9.82 -10.14
C LYS A 101 0.34 11.21 -9.76
N ARG A 102 -0.99 11.37 -9.60
CA ARG A 102 -1.60 12.63 -9.15
C ARG A 102 -1.10 13.02 -7.76
N LEU A 103 -1.14 12.10 -6.80
CA LEU A 103 -0.70 12.34 -5.42
C LEU A 103 0.78 12.70 -5.35
N ARG A 104 1.64 12.06 -6.16
CA ARG A 104 3.06 12.43 -6.26
C ARG A 104 3.24 13.86 -6.78
N ALA A 105 2.46 14.26 -7.79
CA ALA A 105 2.52 15.63 -8.32
C ALA A 105 2.03 16.66 -7.29
N GLU A 106 0.93 16.36 -6.58
CA GLU A 106 0.41 17.20 -5.49
C GLU A 106 1.43 17.35 -4.35
N LEU A 107 2.06 16.25 -3.93
CA LEU A 107 3.11 16.28 -2.92
C LEU A 107 4.28 17.15 -3.35
N GLN A 108 4.72 17.03 -4.61
CA GLN A 108 5.81 17.85 -5.15
C GLN A 108 5.43 19.34 -5.20
N ALA A 109 4.20 19.67 -5.59
CA ALA A 109 3.70 21.05 -5.59
C ALA A 109 3.67 21.62 -4.16
N LEU A 110 3.16 20.84 -3.20
CA LEU A 110 3.10 21.24 -1.81
C LEU A 110 4.48 21.47 -1.21
N GLN A 111 5.44 20.58 -1.46
CA GLN A 111 6.84 20.74 -1.04
C GLN A 111 7.45 22.03 -1.60
N LYS A 112 7.22 22.34 -2.89
CA LYS A 112 7.70 23.58 -3.50
C LYS A 112 7.08 24.82 -2.84
N THR A 113 5.78 24.79 -2.56
CA THR A 113 5.10 25.91 -1.88
C THR A 113 5.57 26.09 -0.45
N TYR A 114 5.77 25.00 0.29
CA TYR A 114 6.29 25.05 1.66
C TYR A 114 7.67 25.70 1.69
N GLN A 115 8.58 25.27 0.81
CA GLN A 115 9.91 25.85 0.69
C GLN A 115 9.90 27.32 0.28
N LYS A 116 8.96 27.73 -0.57
CA LYS A 116 8.77 29.14 -0.93
C LYS A 116 8.37 29.97 0.30
N ILE A 117 7.35 29.54 1.03
CA ILE A 117 6.86 30.24 2.23
C ILE A 117 7.94 30.30 3.31
N LEU A 118 8.73 29.24 3.48
CA LEU A 118 9.83 29.20 4.43
C LEU A 118 10.85 30.31 4.15
N ARG A 119 11.30 30.43 2.89
CA ARG A 119 12.22 31.51 2.48
C ARG A 119 11.60 32.89 2.63
N GLU A 120 10.33 33.06 2.24
CA GLU A 120 9.62 34.34 2.40
C GLU A 120 9.55 34.75 3.87
N LYS A 121 9.27 33.80 4.78
CA LYS A 121 9.29 34.03 6.23
C LYS A 121 10.67 34.47 6.73
N GLU A 122 11.74 33.80 6.29
CA GLU A 122 13.12 34.14 6.65
C GLU A 122 13.47 35.56 6.18
N THR A 123 13.19 35.90 4.92
CA THR A 123 13.46 37.24 4.38
C THR A 123 12.65 38.32 5.09
N ALA A 124 11.39 38.05 5.46
CA ALA A 124 10.56 38.99 6.22
C ALA A 124 11.10 39.22 7.64
N LEU A 125 11.63 38.17 8.27
CA LEU A 125 12.27 38.26 9.58
C LEU A 125 13.53 39.13 9.53
N GLU A 126 14.40 38.90 8.53
CA GLU A 126 15.61 39.70 8.32
C GLU A 126 15.28 41.18 8.05
N ALA A 127 14.29 41.44 7.19
CA ALA A 127 13.85 42.80 6.89
C ALA A 127 13.31 43.52 8.15
N LYS A 128 12.59 42.80 9.01
CA LYS A 128 12.12 43.33 10.30
C LYS A 128 13.28 43.72 11.20
N TYR A 129 14.30 42.87 11.34
CA TYR A 129 15.48 43.19 12.15
C TYR A 129 16.24 44.39 11.58
N GLN A 130 16.44 44.46 10.27
CA GLN A 130 17.08 45.62 9.63
C GLN A 130 16.29 46.91 9.83
N ALA A 131 14.96 46.86 9.80
CA ALA A 131 14.12 48.02 10.08
C ALA A 131 14.21 48.46 11.54
N MET A 132 14.32 47.51 12.47
CA MET A 132 14.48 47.77 13.90
C MET A 132 15.83 48.45 14.20
N GLU A 133 16.92 47.97 13.60
CA GLU A 133 18.24 48.60 13.71
C GLU A 133 18.22 50.04 13.17
N ARG A 134 17.60 50.24 11.99
CA ARG A 134 17.42 51.59 11.43
C ARG A 134 16.59 52.48 12.36
N ALA A 135 15.49 51.99 12.93
CA ALA A 135 14.70 52.78 13.87
C ALA A 135 15.50 53.18 15.13
N SER A 136 16.27 52.25 15.70
CA SER A 136 17.16 52.51 16.84
C SER A 136 18.18 53.62 16.54
N THR A 137 18.79 53.61 15.34
CA THR A 137 19.70 54.69 14.93
C THR A 137 19.00 56.05 14.83
N PHE A 138 17.78 56.11 14.26
CA PHE A 138 17.00 57.35 14.20
C PHE A 138 16.61 57.87 15.58
N GLU A 139 16.25 56.99 16.52
CA GLU A 139 15.96 57.40 17.90
C GLU A 139 17.20 57.98 18.58
N HIS A 140 18.35 57.34 18.40
CA HIS A 140 19.60 57.83 18.97
C HIS A 140 19.98 59.21 18.42
N ASP A 141 19.83 59.43 17.11
CA ASP A 141 20.10 60.72 16.48
C ASP A 141 19.08 61.79 16.87
N ARG A 142 17.79 61.44 16.97
CA ARG A 142 16.76 62.33 17.54
C ARG A 142 17.15 62.78 18.93
N ASP A 143 17.61 61.87 19.78
CA ASP A 143 17.99 62.18 21.16
C ASP A 143 19.25 63.05 21.24
N LYS A 144 20.17 62.93 20.29
CA LYS A 144 21.31 63.88 20.16
C LYS A 144 20.79 65.28 19.83
N VAL A 145 19.90 65.41 18.85
CA VAL A 145 19.33 66.70 18.44
C VAL A 145 18.58 67.35 19.61
N LYS A 146 17.70 66.60 20.29
CA LYS A 146 17.00 67.09 21.49
C LYS A 146 17.95 67.62 22.56
N ARG A 147 19.02 66.87 22.85
CA ARG A 147 20.06 67.29 23.81
C ARG A 147 20.80 68.55 23.37
N GLN A 148 21.16 68.66 22.08
CA GLN A 148 21.86 69.83 21.55
C GLN A 148 21.01 71.10 21.59
N PHE A 149 19.74 70.99 21.22
CA PHE A 149 18.83 72.15 21.13
C PHE A 149 18.00 72.39 22.41
N LYS A 150 18.13 71.53 23.43
CA LYS A 150 17.35 71.55 24.68
C LYS A 150 15.82 71.57 24.44
N VAL A 151 15.37 70.80 23.45
CA VAL A 151 13.96 70.64 23.04
C VAL A 151 13.42 69.30 23.53
#